data_AF-A0A962AQY4-F1
#
_entry.id   AF-A0A962AQY4-F1
#
_cell.length_a   1.000
_cell.length_b   1.000
_cell.length_c   1.000
_cell.angle_alpha   90.00
_cell.angle_beta   90.00
_cell.angle_gamma   90.00
#
_symmetry.space_group_name_H-M   'P 1'
#
loop_
_entity.id
_entity.type
_entity.pdbx_description
1 polymer ?
#
loop_
_entity_poly.entity_id
_entity_poly.type
_entity_poly.pdbx_seq_one_letter_code
_entity_poly.pdbx_strand_id
1 'polypeptide(L)'
;MASGLMEFARARSAALLATTLAGAIVHAYTRWPLAGYVAAPALVAYIALEWPRLRGNARVLVAACVALGLYAGVSTGAWRKVGDGLAASCFYPAFLAALSFLRDAAASSPMVERAGRYLVAQPPGRR
;
A
#
# COMPACT_ATOMS: atom_id res chain seq x y z
N MET A 1 -0.79 -25.89 17.03
CA MET A 1 -1.74 -24.80 17.36
C MET A 1 -1.25 -23.39 16.98
N ALA A 2 0.05 -23.07 17.08
CA ALA A 2 0.56 -21.74 16.68
C ALA A 2 0.52 -21.45 15.16
N SER A 3 0.51 -22.47 14.31
CA SER A 3 0.44 -22.35 12.84
C SER A 3 -0.89 -21.76 12.36
N GLY A 4 -2.01 -22.24 12.89
CA GLY A 4 -3.35 -21.77 12.49
C GLY A 4 -3.58 -20.30 12.79
N LEU A 5 -3.13 -19.81 13.96
CA LEU A 5 -3.29 -18.40 14.35
C LEU A 5 -2.54 -17.45 13.40
N MET A 6 -1.36 -17.87 12.92
CA MET A 6 -0.54 -17.13 11.95
C MET A 6 -1.14 -17.12 10.54
N GLU A 7 -1.85 -18.18 10.15
CA GLU A 7 -2.59 -18.29 8.89
C GLU A 7 -3.84 -17.40 8.91
N PHE A 8 -4.63 -17.45 9.99
CA PHE A 8 -5.77 -16.56 10.19
C PHE A 8 -5.36 -15.09 10.22
N ALA A 9 -4.24 -14.74 10.85
CA ALA A 9 -3.70 -13.38 10.84
C ALA A 9 -3.27 -12.93 9.44
N ARG A 10 -2.68 -13.83 8.63
CA ARG A 10 -2.34 -13.54 7.22
C ARG A 10 -3.57 -13.36 6.33
N ALA A 11 -4.58 -14.21 6.47
CA ALA A 11 -5.81 -14.09 5.70
C ALA A 11 -6.53 -12.76 6.03
N ARG A 12 -6.53 -12.36 7.31
CA ARG A 12 -7.09 -11.08 7.75
C ARG A 12 -6.28 -9.88 7.26
N SER A 13 -4.94 -9.94 7.28
CA SER A 13 -4.12 -8.83 6.77
C SER A 13 -4.19 -8.72 5.24
N ALA A 14 -4.29 -9.83 4.52
CA ALA A 14 -4.53 -9.85 3.08
C ALA A 14 -5.91 -9.28 2.72
N ALA A 15 -6.95 -9.62 3.48
CA ALA A 15 -8.28 -9.02 3.30
C ALA A 15 -8.28 -7.51 3.57
N LEU A 16 -7.58 -7.06 4.63
CA LEU A 16 -7.42 -5.63 4.92
C LEU A 16 -6.68 -4.90 3.80
N LEU A 17 -5.60 -5.47 3.27
CA LEU A 17 -4.90 -4.93 2.10
C LEU A 17 -5.79 -4.90 0.86
N ALA A 18 -6.57 -5.95 0.60
CA ALA A 18 -7.50 -5.97 -0.52
C ALA A 18 -8.57 -4.88 -0.38
N THR A 19 -9.06 -4.64 0.85
CA THR A 19 -10.04 -3.58 1.12
C THR A 19 -9.43 -2.18 1.01
N THR A 20 -8.18 -1.96 1.47
CA THR A 20 -7.50 -0.66 1.29
C THR A 20 -7.19 -0.41 -0.17
N LEU A 21 -6.84 -1.45 -0.93
CA LEU A 21 -6.58 -1.38 -2.36
C LEU A 21 -7.84 -1.04 -3.15
N ALA A 22 -8.94 -1.76 -2.90
CA ALA A 22 -10.23 -1.48 -3.51
C ALA A 22 -10.73 -0.06 -3.14
N GLY A 23 -10.63 0.33 -1.87
CA GLY A 23 -11.00 1.66 -1.40
C GLY A 23 -10.16 2.77 -2.02
N ALA A 24 -8.84 2.57 -2.15
CA ALA A 24 -7.94 3.53 -2.79
C ALA A 24 -8.21 3.67 -4.29
N ILE A 25 -8.50 2.57 -5.00
CA ILE A 25 -8.87 2.59 -6.43
C ILE A 25 -10.18 3.36 -6.62
N VAL A 26 -11.21 3.06 -5.83
CA VAL A 26 -12.51 3.76 -5.90
C VAL A 26 -12.35 5.25 -5.57
N HIS A 27 -11.58 5.59 -4.54
CA HIS A 27 -11.33 7.00 -4.21
C HIS A 27 -10.57 7.74 -5.32
N ALA A 28 -9.55 7.10 -5.91
CA ALA A 28 -8.77 7.67 -7.00
C ALA A 28 -9.61 7.91 -8.27
N TYR A 29 -10.55 7.02 -8.58
CA TYR A 29 -11.37 7.13 -9.79
C TYR A 29 -12.59 8.04 -9.61
N THR A 30 -13.24 8.01 -8.44
CA THR A 30 -14.52 8.70 -8.22
C THR A 30 -14.35 10.09 -7.57
N ARG A 31 -13.14 10.43 -7.06
CA ARG A 31 -12.88 11.64 -6.24
C ARG A 31 -13.88 11.84 -5.10
N TRP A 32 -14.54 10.75 -4.67
CA TRP A 32 -15.63 10.84 -3.72
C TRP A 32 -15.06 10.90 -2.30
N PRO A 33 -15.37 11.96 -1.52
CA PRO A 33 -14.77 12.17 -0.20
C PRO A 33 -15.19 11.09 0.81
N LEU A 34 -16.36 10.47 0.64
CA LEU A 34 -16.87 9.39 1.49
C LEU A 34 -16.04 8.09 1.37
N ALA A 35 -15.41 7.83 0.21
CA ALA A 35 -14.54 6.66 0.04
C ALA A 35 -13.24 6.78 0.86
N GLY A 36 -12.74 8.01 1.04
CA GLY A 36 -11.57 8.30 1.88
C GLY A 36 -11.82 8.01 3.37
N TYR A 37 -13.04 8.25 3.86
CA TYR A 37 -13.43 7.97 5.25
C TYR A 37 -13.46 6.48 5.60
N VAL A 38 -13.60 5.58 4.63
CA VAL A 38 -13.55 4.12 4.84
C VAL A 38 -12.13 3.58 4.59
N ALA A 39 -11.40 4.14 3.62
CA ALA A 39 -10.04 3.72 3.29
C ALA A 39 -9.02 4.09 4.38
N ALA A 40 -9.13 5.29 4.95
CA ALA A 40 -8.23 5.77 6.00
C ALA A 40 -8.22 4.89 7.27
N PRO A 41 -9.37 4.54 7.90
CA PRO A 41 -9.37 3.65 9.06
C PRO A 41 -8.93 2.23 8.71
N ALA A 42 -9.21 1.74 7.50
CA ALA A 42 -8.73 0.45 7.04
C ALA A 42 -7.18 0.41 6.90
N LEU A 43 -6.57 1.49 6.42
CA LEU A 43 -5.11 1.61 6.34
C LEU A 43 -4.49 1.67 7.74
N VAL A 44 -5.07 2.43 8.66
CA VAL A 44 -4.61 2.50 10.05
C VAL A 44 -4.73 1.13 10.72
N ALA A 45 -5.85 0.42 10.51
CA ALA A 45 -6.05 -0.93 11.04
C ALA A 45 -5.04 -1.93 10.46
N TYR A 46 -4.72 -1.84 9.17
CA TYR A 46 -3.68 -2.65 8.53
C TYR A 46 -2.29 -2.37 9.15
N ILE A 47 -1.91 -1.10 9.29
CA ILE A 47 -0.63 -0.72 9.92
C ILE A 47 -0.55 -1.21 11.37
N ALA A 48 -1.66 -1.13 12.12
CA ALA A 48 -1.74 -1.61 13.50
C ALA A 48 -1.59 -3.14 13.58
N LEU A 49 -2.20 -3.89 12.66
CA LEU A 49 -2.08 -5.35 12.60
C LEU A 49 -0.67 -5.81 12.20
N GLU A 50 -0.04 -5.09 11.27
CA GLU A 50 1.28 -5.44 10.76
C GLU A 50 2.41 -4.89 11.66
N TRP A 51 2.10 -4.05 12.66
CA TRP A 51 3.05 -3.46 13.63
C TRP A 51 4.12 -4.41 14.18
N PRO A 52 3.79 -5.64 14.65
CA PRO A 52 4.80 -6.60 15.12
C PRO A 52 5.75 -7.09 14.01
N ARG A 53 5.33 -7.04 12.75
CA ARG A 53 6.11 -7.48 11.57
C ARG A 53 6.88 -6.35 10.88
N LEU A 54 6.58 -5.09 11.20
CA LEU A 54 7.33 -3.95 10.66
C LEU A 54 8.80 -3.97 11.08
N ARG A 55 9.69 -3.74 10.11
CA ARG A 55 11.11 -3.47 10.36
C ARG A 55 11.26 -2.22 11.24
N GLY A 56 12.29 -2.18 12.09
CA GLY A 56 12.54 -1.06 13.01
C GLY A 56 12.51 0.32 12.33
N ASN A 57 13.17 0.45 11.17
CA ASN A 57 13.19 1.70 10.39
C ASN A 57 11.77 2.13 9.94
N ALA A 58 10.90 1.17 9.58
CA ALA A 58 9.53 1.48 9.19
C ALA A 58 8.72 2.00 10.38
N ARG A 59 8.93 1.46 11.58
CA ARG A 59 8.26 1.95 12.81
C ARG A 59 8.63 3.39 13.12
N VAL A 60 9.92 3.73 13.00
CA VAL A 60 10.41 5.11 13.20
C VAL A 60 9.78 6.05 12.19
N LEU A 61 9.70 5.65 10.92
CA LEU A 61 9.09 6.48 9.88
C LEU A 61 7.60 6.70 10.13
N VAL A 62 6.84 5.65 10.49
CA VAL A 62 5.42 5.79 10.84
C VAL A 62 5.24 6.69 12.06
N ALA A 63 6.06 6.52 13.11
CA ALA A 63 6.01 7.37 14.29
C ALA A 63 6.28 8.85 13.95
N ALA A 64 7.26 9.12 13.08
CA ALA A 64 7.55 10.47 12.61
C ALA A 64 6.36 11.06 11.81
N CYS A 65 5.73 10.29 10.93
CA CYS A 65 4.55 10.73 10.19
C CYS A 65 3.37 11.06 11.14
N VAL A 66 3.13 10.23 12.16
CA VAL A 66 2.08 10.49 13.16
C VAL A 66 2.39 11.74 13.98
N ALA A 67 3.64 11.89 14.45
CA ALA A 67 4.07 13.06 15.22
C ALA A 67 3.94 14.35 14.41
N LEU A 68 4.38 14.36 13.15
CA LEU A 68 4.25 15.50 12.25
C LEU A 68 2.79 15.81 11.91
N GLY A 69 1.95 14.78 11.71
CA GLY A 69 0.53 14.94 11.45
C GLY A 69 -0.22 15.56 12.65
N LEU A 70 0.09 15.10 13.86
CA LEU A 70 -0.45 15.67 15.10
C LEU A 70 0.04 17.09 15.32
N TYR A 71 1.33 17.35 15.13
CA TYR A 71 1.90 18.69 15.24
C TYR A 71 1.26 19.67 14.26
N ALA A 72 1.09 19.27 12.99
CA ALA A 72 0.41 20.07 11.98
C ALA A 72 -1.07 20.33 12.34
N GLY A 73 -1.78 19.31 12.83
CA GLY A 73 -3.17 19.43 13.25
C GLY A 73 -3.37 20.38 14.43
N VAL A 74 -2.51 20.30 15.45
CA VAL A 74 -2.56 21.15 16.64
C VAL A 74 -2.11 22.58 16.35
N SER A 75 -1.01 22.76 15.60
CA SER A 75 -0.46 24.09 15.32
C SER A 75 -1.34 24.95 14.40
N THR A 76 -2.00 24.33 13.42
CA THR A 76 -2.78 25.06 12.40
C THR A 76 -4.30 24.90 12.55
N GLY A 77 -4.77 23.99 13.42
CA GLY A 77 -6.19 23.62 13.54
C GLY A 77 -6.76 22.92 12.30
N ALA A 78 -5.95 22.67 11.26
CA ALA A 78 -6.40 22.20 9.96
C ALA A 78 -6.50 20.67 9.88
N TRP A 79 -7.23 20.05 10.82
CA TRP A 79 -7.43 18.59 10.89
C TRP A 79 -7.96 17.97 9.59
N ARG A 80 -8.75 18.74 8.83
CA ARG A 80 -9.27 18.30 7.52
C ARG A 80 -8.16 18.08 6.49
N LYS A 81 -7.13 18.93 6.47
CA LYS A 81 -5.97 18.77 5.57
C LYS A 81 -5.12 17.55 5.93
N VAL A 82 -5.03 17.23 7.23
CA VAL A 82 -4.35 16.02 7.71
C VAL A 82 -5.10 14.76 7.23
N GLY A 83 -6.44 14.77 7.33
CA GLY A 83 -7.29 13.70 6.79
C GLY A 83 -7.16 13.53 5.28
N ASP A 84 -7.16 14.63 4.53
CA ASP A 84 -6.98 14.60 3.07
C ASP A 84 -5.60 14.04 2.68
N GLY A 85 -4.54 14.41 3.41
CA GLY A 85 -3.20 13.87 3.22
C GLY A 85 -3.11 12.36 3.51
N LEU A 86 -3.83 11.90 4.55
CA LEU A 86 -3.93 10.47 4.86
C LEU A 86 -4.65 9.70 3.75
N ALA A 87 -5.75 10.22 3.22
CA ALA A 87 -6.45 9.64 2.07
C ALA A 87 -5.54 9.57 0.83
N ALA A 88 -4.79 10.63 0.54
CA ALA A 88 -3.83 10.66 -0.56
C ALA A 88 -2.71 9.60 -0.40
N SER A 89 -2.23 9.37 0.84
CA SER A 89 -1.19 8.39 1.11
C SER A 89 -1.62 6.94 0.81
N CYS A 90 -2.92 6.64 0.84
CA CYS A 90 -3.46 5.31 0.53
C CYS A 90 -3.19 4.87 -0.92
N PHE A 91 -2.90 5.81 -1.82
CA PHE A 91 -2.56 5.49 -3.22
C PHE A 91 -1.29 4.66 -3.35
N TYR A 92 -0.26 4.96 -2.55
CA TYR A 92 1.05 4.30 -2.67
C TYR A 92 1.01 2.78 -2.41
N PRO A 93 0.45 2.28 -1.30
CA PRO A 93 0.34 0.84 -1.07
C PRO A 93 -0.59 0.16 -2.08
N ALA A 94 -1.67 0.83 -2.52
CA ALA A 94 -2.56 0.29 -3.55
C ALA A 94 -1.84 0.10 -4.89
N PHE A 95 -1.03 1.09 -5.28
CA PHE A 95 -0.19 1.02 -6.48
C PHE A 95 0.83 -0.12 -6.39
N LEU A 96 1.56 -0.24 -5.28
CA LEU A 96 2.55 -1.29 -5.10
C LEU A 96 1.94 -2.69 -5.15
N ALA A 97 0.78 -2.88 -4.53
CA ALA A 97 0.11 -4.18 -4.56
C ALA A 97 -0.49 -4.49 -5.95
N ALA A 98 -0.99 -3.49 -6.70
CA ALA A 98 -1.34 -3.67 -8.10
C ALA A 98 -0.11 -4.09 -8.95
N LEU A 99 1.04 -3.44 -8.74
CA LEU A 99 2.28 -3.82 -9.40
C LEU A 99 2.73 -5.24 -9.04
N SER A 100 2.55 -5.66 -7.80
CA SER A 100 2.80 -7.05 -7.37
C SER A 100 1.93 -8.04 -8.13
N PHE A 101 0.64 -7.76 -8.31
CA PHE A 101 -0.24 -8.62 -9.12
C PHE A 101 0.20 -8.69 -10.60
N LEU A 102 0.57 -7.54 -11.19
CA LEU A 102 1.10 -7.50 -12.55
C LEU A 102 2.41 -8.27 -12.67
N ARG A 103 3.30 -8.16 -11.68
CA ARG A 103 4.57 -8.88 -11.63
C ARG A 103 4.34 -10.39 -11.55
N ASP A 104 3.38 -10.83 -10.75
CA ASP A 104 3.05 -12.24 -10.61
C ASP A 104 2.47 -12.81 -11.91
N ALA A 105 1.54 -12.07 -12.54
CA ALA A 105 1.00 -12.41 -13.85
C ALA A 105 2.10 -12.45 -14.93
N ALA A 106 3.01 -11.47 -14.94
CA ALA A 106 4.13 -11.41 -15.86
C ALA A 106 5.13 -12.55 -15.65
N ALA A 107 5.42 -12.93 -14.41
CA ALA A 107 6.32 -14.03 -14.07
C ALA A 107 5.77 -15.39 -14.56
N SER A 108 4.45 -15.55 -14.58
CA SER A 108 3.80 -16.75 -15.12
C SER A 108 3.71 -16.78 -16.66
N SER A 109 4.04 -15.67 -17.35
CA SER A 109 3.87 -15.54 -18.79
C SER A 109 5.14 -15.91 -19.58
N PRO A 110 5.10 -16.98 -20.40
CA PRO A 110 6.26 -17.38 -21.22
C PRO A 110 6.57 -16.37 -22.34
N MET A 111 5.61 -15.54 -22.75
CA MET A 111 5.84 -14.48 -23.74
C MET A 111 6.69 -13.34 -23.16
N VAL A 112 6.39 -12.93 -21.92
CA VAL A 112 7.15 -11.88 -21.23
C VAL A 112 8.59 -12.34 -20.99
N GLU A 113 8.77 -13.60 -20.60
CA GLU A 113 10.09 -14.19 -20.41
C GLU A 113 10.93 -14.18 -21.70
N ARG A 114 10.33 -14.57 -22.84
CA ARG A 114 11.00 -14.55 -24.15
C ARG A 114 11.37 -13.14 -24.59
N ALA A 115 10.47 -12.17 -24.40
CA ALA A 115 10.74 -10.76 -24.71
C ALA A 115 11.88 -10.20 -23.86
N GLY A 116 11.91 -10.53 -22.56
CA GLY A 116 13.01 -10.15 -21.66
C GLY A 116 14.35 -10.72 -22.11
N ARG A 117 14.40 -12.00 -22.47
CA ARG A 117 15.62 -12.63 -23.02
C ARG A 117 16.08 -11.96 -24.30
N TYR A 118 15.17 -11.60 -25.20
CA TYR A 118 15.49 -10.90 -26.44
C TYR A 118 16.05 -9.49 -26.21
N LEU A 119 15.50 -8.73 -25.26
CA LEU A 119 15.98 -7.39 -24.91
C LEU A 119 17.40 -7.43 -24.31
N VAL A 120 17.66 -8.35 -23.39
CA VAL A 120 19.00 -8.50 -22.78
C VAL A 120 20.04 -8.98 -23.79
N ALA A 121 19.63 -9.82 -24.74
CA ALA A 121 20.50 -10.31 -25.81
C ALA A 121 20.81 -9.26 -26.89
N GLN A 122 20.25 -8.04 -26.83
CA GLN A 122 20.55 -7.02 -27.83
C GLN A 122 22.01 -6.55 -27.75
N PRO A 123 22.72 -6.54 -28.90
CA PRO A 123 24.12 -6.10 -28.96
C PRO A 123 24.24 -4.62 -28.55
N PRO A 124 25.39 -4.22 -27.96
CA PRO A 124 25.56 -2.95 -27.27
C PRO A 124 25.37 -1.70 -28.16
N GLY A 125 25.40 -1.84 -29.49
CA GLY A 125 25.12 -0.76 -30.43
C GLY A 125 23.63 -0.45 -30.67
N ARG A 126 22.70 -1.21 -30.06
CA ARG A 126 21.24 -1.03 -30.18
C ARG A 126 20.51 -0.87 -28.83
N ARG A 127 21.27 -0.70 -27.74
CA ARG A 127 20.72 -0.48 -26.41
C ARG A 127 20.23 0.95 -26.24
#